data_AF-A0A182U9L6-F1
#
_entry.id   AF-A0A182U9L6-F1
#
_cell.length_a   1.000
_cell.length_b   1.000
_cell.length_c   1.000
_cell.angle_alpha   90.00
_cell.angle_beta   90.00
_cell.angle_gamma   90.00
#
_symmetry.space_group_name_H-M   'P 1'
#
loop_
_entity.id
_entity.type
_entity.pdbx_description
1 polymer ?
#
loop_
_entity_poly.entity_id
_entity_poly.type
_entity_poly.pdbx_seq_one_letter_code
_entity_poly.pdbx_strand_id
1 'polypeptide(L)'
;MLPTSSWLEVNGPGIYKSQPWEYQNDTLTGSVWYTTTKGSSNRRSNFRTIFATVLDYPYKTNSVRLGAFSNQVTNIAQITMLGYNTALKWKPTEDGIMVEFPPKNEIDRLELKHAWTLKITLTAQWPLNVLTEGFNLV
;
A
#
# COMPACT_ATOMS: atom_id res chain seq x y z
N MET A 1 -21.50 21.49 8.26
CA MET A 1 -20.83 20.16 8.32
C MET A 1 -19.35 20.40 8.57
N LEU A 2 -18.73 19.66 9.49
CA LEU A 2 -17.34 19.88 9.92
C LEU A 2 -16.35 19.20 8.95
N PRO A 3 -15.17 19.79 8.66
CA PRO A 3 -14.17 19.26 7.71
C PRO A 3 -13.75 17.80 7.94
N THR A 4 -13.86 17.33 9.18
CA THR A 4 -13.55 15.97 9.61
C THR A 4 -14.44 14.89 8.98
N SER A 5 -15.68 15.21 8.57
CA SER A 5 -16.57 14.20 7.97
C SER A 5 -16.18 13.86 6.53
N SER A 6 -15.77 14.84 5.72
CA SER A 6 -15.35 14.64 4.32
C SER A 6 -14.03 13.85 4.21
N TRP A 7 -13.09 14.10 5.12
CA TRP A 7 -11.82 13.36 5.14
C TRP A 7 -12.01 11.87 5.47
N LEU A 8 -12.96 11.56 6.37
CA LEU A 8 -13.30 10.19 6.75
C LEU A 8 -14.06 9.43 5.66
N GLU A 9 -14.81 10.10 4.78
CA GLU A 9 -15.45 9.44 3.65
C GLU A 9 -14.43 8.89 2.65
N VAL A 10 -13.34 9.62 2.42
CA VAL A 10 -12.26 9.22 1.50
C VAL A 10 -11.31 8.18 2.12
N ASN A 11 -10.95 8.37 3.40
CA ASN A 11 -9.94 7.54 4.08
C ASN A 11 -10.55 6.40 4.92
N GLY A 12 -11.86 6.43 5.15
CA GLY A 12 -12.61 5.48 5.97
C GLY A 12 -12.38 4.01 5.62
N PRO A 13 -12.24 3.60 4.35
CA PRO A 13 -11.89 2.21 4.01
C PRO A 13 -10.55 1.74 4.60
N GLY A 14 -9.58 2.63 4.78
CA GLY A 14 -8.27 2.35 5.39
C GLY A 14 -8.26 2.40 6.92
N ILE A 15 -9.37 2.81 7.56
CA ILE A 15 -9.50 3.02 9.01
C ILE A 15 -10.56 2.07 9.63
N TYR A 16 -11.77 2.03 9.09
CA TYR A 16 -12.89 1.28 9.72
C TYR A 16 -12.86 -0.23 9.45
N LYS A 17 -12.17 -0.67 8.40
CA LYS A 17 -12.11 -2.08 7.97
C LYS A 17 -10.68 -2.67 7.98
N SER A 18 -9.74 -2.00 8.62
CA SER A 18 -8.33 -2.40 8.66
C SER A 18 -7.89 -2.86 10.06
N GLN A 19 -6.77 -3.57 10.11
CA GLN A 19 -6.00 -3.92 11.31
C GLN A 19 -4.58 -3.38 11.15
N PRO A 20 -3.85 -3.10 12.25
CA PRO A 20 -2.43 -2.79 12.18
C PRO A 20 -1.66 -3.90 11.44
N TRP A 21 -0.76 -3.53 10.53
CA TRP A 21 0.18 -4.50 9.94
C TRP A 21 1.34 -4.77 10.93
N GLU A 22 2.12 -5.83 10.72
CA GLU A 22 3.20 -6.32 11.61
C GLU A 22 4.27 -5.26 11.94
N TYR A 23 4.37 -4.19 11.16
CA TYR A 23 5.22 -3.02 11.42
C TYR A 23 4.39 -1.74 11.28
N GLN A 24 4.11 -1.04 12.40
CA GLN A 24 3.16 0.08 12.43
C GLN A 24 3.72 1.41 11.90
N ASN A 25 5.04 1.60 11.95
CA ASN A 25 5.72 2.81 11.53
C ASN A 25 6.82 2.46 10.53
N ASP A 26 6.92 3.19 9.43
CA ASP A 26 8.02 3.01 8.50
C ASP A 26 9.33 3.49 9.15
N THR A 27 10.32 2.61 9.24
CA THR A 27 11.61 2.92 9.86
C THR A 27 12.43 3.95 9.07
N LEU A 28 12.09 4.20 7.80
CA LEU A 28 12.77 5.16 6.93
C LEU A 28 12.01 6.49 6.81
N THR A 29 10.69 6.46 7.01
CA THR A 29 9.82 7.63 6.84
C THR A 29 8.80 7.72 7.98
N GLY A 30 9.18 8.38 9.08
CA GLY A 30 8.37 8.43 10.32
C GLY A 30 6.97 9.08 10.22
N SER A 31 6.59 9.62 9.05
CA SER A 31 5.26 10.18 8.76
C SER A 31 4.35 9.20 8.00
N VAL A 32 4.71 7.92 7.89
CA VAL A 32 3.93 6.90 7.18
C VAL A 32 3.44 5.82 8.14
N TRP A 33 2.13 5.57 8.12
CA TRP A 33 1.46 4.56 8.94
C TRP A 33 0.86 3.46 8.08
N TYR A 34 1.04 2.21 8.48
CA TYR A 34 0.54 1.07 7.72
C TYR A 34 -0.65 0.37 8.39
N THR A 35 -1.67 0.06 7.59
CA THR A 35 -2.78 -0.81 7.98
C THR A 35 -3.06 -1.85 6.89
N THR A 36 -3.78 -2.91 7.20
CA THR A 36 -4.15 -3.98 6.25
C THR A 36 -5.61 -4.36 6.42
N THR A 37 -6.31 -4.83 5.38
CA THR A 37 -7.73 -5.20 5.51
C THR A 37 -7.94 -6.39 6.45
N LYS A 38 -8.96 -6.31 7.31
CA LYS A 38 -9.40 -7.43 8.16
C LYS A 38 -9.75 -8.65 7.30
N GLY A 39 -9.15 -9.81 7.58
CA GLY A 39 -9.41 -11.05 6.83
C GLY A 39 -8.69 -11.16 5.49
N SER A 40 -7.71 -10.30 5.18
CA SER A 40 -6.86 -10.46 3.99
C SER A 40 -5.97 -11.71 4.01
N SER A 41 -5.93 -12.43 5.15
CA SER A 41 -5.36 -13.76 5.33
C SER A 41 -6.36 -14.89 5.02
N ASN A 42 -7.49 -14.60 4.38
CA ASN A 42 -8.33 -15.64 3.82
C ASN A 42 -7.53 -16.38 2.75
N ARG A 43 -7.19 -17.65 3.01
CA ARG A 43 -6.49 -18.60 2.11
C ARG A 43 -7.13 -18.79 0.72
N ARG A 44 -8.21 -18.06 0.41
CA ARG A 44 -8.92 -18.03 -0.88
C ARG A 44 -8.61 -16.80 -1.73
N SER A 45 -7.99 -15.74 -1.18
CA SER A 45 -7.62 -14.55 -1.96
C SER A 45 -6.13 -14.58 -2.26
N ASN A 46 -5.78 -14.63 -3.55
CA ASN A 46 -4.39 -14.51 -4.01
C ASN A 46 -3.84 -13.08 -3.88
N PHE A 47 -4.64 -12.14 -3.37
CA PHE A 47 -4.27 -10.74 -3.23
C PHE A 47 -4.37 -10.29 -1.76
N ARG A 48 -3.37 -9.54 -1.32
CA ARG A 48 -3.33 -8.84 -0.04
C ARG A 48 -3.32 -7.34 -0.27
N THR A 49 -4.14 -6.60 0.47
CA THR A 49 -4.18 -5.13 0.38
C THR A 49 -3.55 -4.51 1.62
N ILE A 50 -2.51 -3.71 1.40
CA ILE A 50 -1.87 -2.88 2.43
C ILE A 50 -2.24 -1.43 2.15
N PHE A 51 -2.58 -0.67 3.19
CA PHE A 51 -2.76 0.77 3.13
C PHE A 51 -1.56 1.46 3.79
N ALA A 52 -1.01 2.45 3.12
CA ALA A 52 0.04 3.31 3.64
C ALA A 52 -0.49 4.75 3.70
N THR A 53 -0.74 5.26 4.90
CA THR A 53 -1.21 6.63 5.11
C THR A 53 -0.01 7.55 5.31
N VAL A 54 0.20 8.44 4.34
CA VAL A 54 1.26 9.46 4.38
C VAL A 54 0.65 10.73 4.97
N LEU A 55 1.18 11.20 6.10
CA LEU A 55 0.66 12.38 6.81
C LEU A 55 1.21 13.70 6.26
N ASP A 56 2.42 13.68 5.71
CA ASP A 56 3.09 14.85 5.15
C ASP A 56 3.34 14.69 3.66
N TYR A 57 2.89 15.65 2.86
CA TYR A 57 3.14 15.61 1.41
C TYR A 57 4.64 15.80 1.15
N PRO A 58 5.27 14.97 0.29
CA PRO A 58 6.71 15.04 0.02
C PRO A 58 7.06 16.20 -0.94
N TYR A 59 6.95 17.46 -0.49
CA TYR A 59 7.14 18.66 -1.32
C TYR A 59 8.51 18.74 -2.03
N LYS A 60 9.55 18.11 -1.49
CA LYS A 60 10.91 18.19 -2.05
C LYS A 60 11.12 17.29 -3.26
N THR A 61 10.51 16.11 -3.25
CA THR A 61 10.77 15.04 -4.22
C THR A 61 9.54 14.64 -5.02
N ASN A 62 8.34 15.05 -4.57
CA ASN A 62 7.06 14.54 -5.01
C ASN A 62 6.94 13.00 -4.92
N SER A 63 7.72 12.38 -4.04
CA SER A 63 7.80 10.92 -3.91
C SER A 63 8.04 10.52 -2.45
N VAL A 64 7.42 9.42 -2.03
CA VAL A 64 7.59 8.83 -0.70
C VAL A 64 8.36 7.52 -0.80
N ARG A 65 9.23 7.26 0.17
CA ARG A 65 9.95 5.99 0.32
C ARG A 65 9.22 5.12 1.33
N LEU A 66 8.96 3.87 0.97
CA LEU A 66 8.23 2.89 1.77
C LEU A 66 9.15 1.69 2.02
N GLY A 67 9.78 1.64 3.19
CA GLY A 67 10.76 0.62 3.57
C GLY A 67 10.16 -0.75 3.88
N ALA A 68 8.89 -0.78 4.27
CA ALA A 68 8.18 -2.01 4.64
C ALA A 68 8.06 -3.05 3.49
N PHE A 69 8.40 -2.66 2.25
CA PHE A 69 8.26 -3.51 1.06
C PHE A 69 9.58 -4.07 0.53
N SER A 70 10.71 -3.90 1.24
CA SER A 70 12.03 -4.41 0.80
C SER A 70 12.03 -5.88 0.40
N ASN A 71 11.34 -6.73 1.17
CA ASN A 71 11.20 -8.17 0.90
C ASN A 71 9.97 -8.54 0.06
N GLN A 72 9.18 -7.57 -0.39
CA GLN A 72 7.89 -7.79 -1.05
C GLN A 72 7.76 -7.07 -2.41
N VAL A 73 8.84 -6.44 -2.89
CA VAL A 73 8.87 -5.68 -4.15
C VAL A 73 8.32 -6.51 -5.33
N THR A 74 8.73 -7.78 -5.43
CA THR A 74 8.32 -8.70 -6.51
C THR A 74 6.85 -9.08 -6.48
N ASN A 75 6.16 -8.81 -5.38
CA ASN A 75 4.78 -9.17 -5.15
C ASN A 75 3.85 -7.97 -5.35
N ILE A 76 4.36 -6.77 -5.59
CA ILE A 76 3.51 -5.59 -5.80
C ILE A 76 2.86 -5.66 -7.19
N ALA A 77 1.55 -5.84 -7.22
CA ALA A 77 0.76 -5.84 -8.44
C ALA A 77 0.34 -4.42 -8.85
N GLN A 78 -0.06 -3.59 -7.88
CA GLN A 78 -0.53 -2.24 -8.17
C GLN A 78 -0.45 -1.33 -6.95
N ILE A 79 -0.17 -0.05 -7.19
CA ILE A 79 -0.25 1.01 -6.19
C ILE A 79 -1.21 2.09 -6.71
N THR A 80 -2.21 2.46 -5.91
CA THR A 80 -3.14 3.57 -6.19
C THR A 80 -3.22 4.50 -4.97
N MET A 81 -3.77 5.69 -5.13
CA MET A 81 -4.11 6.57 -3.99
C MET A 81 -5.63 6.63 -3.84
N LEU A 82 -6.14 6.56 -2.62
CA LEU A 82 -7.58 6.71 -2.39
C LEU A 82 -8.05 8.09 -2.88
N GLY A 83 -9.16 8.12 -3.62
CA GLY A 83 -9.68 9.33 -4.27
C GLY A 83 -8.96 9.72 -5.57
N TYR A 84 -7.96 8.96 -6.02
CA TYR A 84 -7.27 9.16 -7.29
C TYR A 84 -7.40 7.92 -8.18
N ASN A 85 -8.01 8.09 -9.37
CA ASN A 85 -8.44 6.97 -10.21
C ASN A 85 -7.34 6.37 -11.09
N THR A 86 -6.09 6.79 -10.92
CA THR A 86 -4.96 6.33 -11.74
C THR A 86 -3.93 5.61 -10.89
N ALA A 87 -3.36 4.54 -11.44
CA ALA A 87 -2.23 3.85 -10.82
C ALA A 87 -1.03 4.79 -10.70
N LEU A 88 -0.36 4.73 -9.54
CA LEU A 88 0.83 5.54 -9.28
C LEU A 88 2.06 4.88 -9.89
N LYS A 89 2.98 5.73 -10.35
CA LYS A 89 4.32 5.29 -10.72
C LYS A 89 5.10 4.96 -9.46
N TRP A 90 5.89 3.91 -9.51
CA TRP A 90 6.76 3.52 -8.42
C TRP A 90 7.94 2.74 -8.96
N LYS A 91 9.01 2.64 -8.16
CA LYS A 91 10.19 1.84 -8.49
C LYS A 91 10.78 1.16 -7.25
N PRO A 92 11.43 0.00 -7.40
CA PRO A 92 12.26 -0.58 -6.36
C PRO A 92 13.39 0.35 -5.93
N THR A 93 13.80 0.23 -4.68
CA THR A 93 14.99 0.87 -4.11
C THR A 93 15.73 -0.14 -3.25
N GLU A 94 16.95 0.16 -2.82
CA GLU A 94 17.79 -0.77 -2.03
C GLU A 94 17.14 -1.26 -0.72
N ASP A 95 16.22 -0.48 -0.16
CA ASP A 95 15.62 -0.68 1.17
C ASP A 95 14.08 -0.71 1.13
N GLY A 96 13.46 -0.83 -0.05
CA GLY A 96 12.01 -0.75 -0.18
C GLY A 96 11.55 -0.31 -1.57
N ILE A 97 10.52 0.54 -1.62
CA ILE A 97 10.03 1.14 -2.86
C ILE A 97 9.93 2.66 -2.75
N MET A 98 9.99 3.33 -3.90
CA MET A 98 9.72 4.75 -4.03
C MET A 98 8.46 4.95 -4.86
N VAL A 99 7.45 5.60 -4.30
CA VAL A 99 6.16 5.87 -4.96
C VAL A 99 6.07 7.35 -5.30
N GLU A 100 5.79 7.65 -6.56
CA GLU A 100 5.60 9.02 -7.06
C GLU A 100 4.14 9.46 -6.83
N PHE A 101 3.99 10.65 -6.25
CA PHE A 101 2.68 11.27 -6.09
C PHE A 101 2.22 11.92 -7.39
N PRO A 102 0.90 11.99 -7.65
CA PRO A 102 0.35 12.81 -8.71
C PRO A 102 0.76 14.30 -8.55
N PRO A 103 0.65 15.10 -9.61
CA PRO A 103 0.86 16.54 -9.51
C PRO A 103 0.02 17.16 -8.39
N LYS A 104 0.64 17.97 -7.53
CA LYS A 104 -0.01 18.55 -6.32
C LYS A 104 -1.31 19.29 -6.65
N ASN A 105 -1.33 20.01 -7.76
CA ASN A 105 -2.50 20.75 -8.24
C ASN A 105 -3.69 19.83 -8.57
N GLU A 106 -3.46 18.60 -9.03
CA GLU A 106 -4.53 17.64 -9.29
C GLU A 106 -5.09 17.07 -7.98
N ILE A 107 -4.21 16.71 -7.06
CA ILE A 107 -4.56 16.23 -5.72
C ILE A 107 -5.38 17.28 -4.96
N ASP A 108 -4.99 18.56 -5.06
CA ASP A 108 -5.69 19.67 -4.41
C ASP A 108 -7.07 19.92 -5.00
N ARG A 109 -7.25 19.76 -6.32
CA ARG A 109 -8.55 19.86 -6.99
C ARG A 109 -9.51 18.74 -6.58
N LEU A 110 -8.97 17.58 -6.23
CA LEU A 110 -9.73 16.44 -5.71
C LEU A 110 -9.97 16.54 -4.18
N GLU A 111 -9.58 17.66 -3.56
CA GLU A 111 -9.70 17.91 -2.13
C GLU A 111 -9.01 16.87 -1.23
N LEU A 112 -8.01 16.17 -1.76
CA LEU A 112 -7.22 15.18 -1.03
C LEU A 112 -6.19 15.88 -0.15
N LYS A 113 -6.61 16.26 1.06
CA LYS A 113 -5.84 17.07 2.01
C LYS A 113 -5.58 16.30 3.31
N HIS A 114 -4.63 16.81 4.09
CA HIS A 114 -4.26 16.35 5.45
C HIS A 114 -3.59 14.98 5.56
N ALA A 115 -3.93 14.02 4.71
CA ALA A 115 -3.23 12.75 4.58
C ALA A 115 -3.55 12.10 3.23
N TRP A 116 -2.61 11.29 2.73
CA TRP A 116 -2.76 10.56 1.47
C TRP A 116 -2.61 9.08 1.72
N THR A 117 -3.70 8.33 1.53
CA THR A 117 -3.69 6.89 1.73
C THR A 117 -3.40 6.18 0.41
N LEU A 118 -2.24 5.54 0.35
CA LEU A 118 -1.86 4.65 -0.75
C LEU A 118 -2.47 3.28 -0.50
N LYS A 119 -3.08 2.68 -1.52
CA LYS A 119 -3.55 1.30 -1.55
C LYS A 119 -2.57 0.48 -2.38
N ILE A 120 -1.86 -0.41 -1.70
CA ILE A 120 -0.83 -1.28 -2.28
C ILE A 120 -1.39 -2.69 -2.32
N THR A 121 -1.49 -3.24 -3.52
CA THR A 121 -2.02 -4.59 -3.75
C THR A 121 -0.86 -5.53 -4.03
N LEU A 122 -0.71 -6.53 -3.16
CA LEU A 122 0.29 -7.58 -3.26
C LEU A 122 -0.34 -8.86 -3.81
N THR A 123 0.33 -9.56 -4.73
CA THR A 123 0.02 -10.93 -5.12
C THR A 123 0.74 -11.92 -4.20
N ALA A 124 0.08 -13.01 -3.86
CA ALA A 124 0.77 -14.18 -3.34
C ALA A 124 1.56 -14.80 -4.49
N GLN A 125 2.89 -14.84 -4.39
CA GLN A 125 3.66 -15.85 -5.11
C GLN A 125 3.34 -17.19 -4.44
N TRP A 126 2.54 -18.01 -5.10
CA TRP A 126 2.55 -19.44 -4.80
C TRP A 126 3.87 -19.99 -5.35
N PRO A 127 4.72 -20.68 -4.56
CA PRO A 127 5.54 -21.72 -5.14
C PRO A 127 4.62 -22.90 -5.49
N LEU A 128 4.58 -23.31 -6.76
CA LEU A 128 4.22 -24.69 -7.11
C LEU A 128 5.38 -25.60 -6.68
N ASN A 129 5.57 -25.78 -5.37
CA ASN A 129 6.25 -26.96 -4.86
C ASN A 129 5.17 -27.96 -4.49
N VAL A 130 4.55 -28.53 -5.53
CA VAL A 130 3.69 -29.70 -5.41
C VAL A 130 4.33 -30.78 -6.28
N LEU A 131 5.07 -31.66 -5.58
CA LEU A 131 5.44 -33.04 -5.94
C LEU A 131 6.54 -33.25 -6.98
N THR A 132 7.80 -33.10 -6.57
CA THR A 132 8.84 -34.08 -6.91
C THR A 132 9.12 -34.96 -5.69
N GLU A 133 8.10 -35.66 -5.21
CA GLU A 133 8.28 -36.85 -4.40
C GLU A 133 7.75 -38.04 -5.19
N GLY A 134 8.68 -38.89 -5.63
CA GLY A 134 8.47 -40.34 -5.73
C GLY A 134 7.43 -40.85 -6.73
N PHE A 135 7.81 -40.93 -8.01
CA PHE A 135 7.41 -42.08 -8.83
C PHE A 135 8.66 -42.66 -9.51
N ASN A 136 9.46 -43.38 -8.73
CA ASN A 136 10.21 -44.51 -9.26
C ASN A 136 9.29 -45.72 -9.14
N LEU A 137 8.71 -46.15 -10.26
CA LEU A 137 8.17 -47.50 -10.38
C LEU A 137 9.23 -48.35 -11.09
N VAL A 138 9.73 -49.33 -10.34
CA VAL A 138 10.26 -50.58 -10.88
C VAL A 138 9.08 -51.39 -11.41
#